data_AF-A0AAV5WG21-F1
#
_entry.id   AF-A0AAV5WG21-F1
#
_cell.length_a   1.000
_cell.length_b   1.000
_cell.length_c   1.000
_cell.angle_alpha   90.00
_cell.angle_beta   90.00
_cell.angle_gamma   90.00
#
_symmetry.space_group_name_H-M   'P 1'
#
loop_
_entity.id
_entity.type
_entity.pdbx_description
1 polymer ?
#
loop_
_entity_poly.entity_id
_entity_poly.type
_entity_poly.pdbx_seq_one_letter_code
_entity_poly.pdbx_strand_id
1 'polypeptide(L)' 'MKPICPVDETGKYTSEVADYVGVFVKDADKAIMKRLKESGHLVREGEFHDDYPFCWQSDTPLIY' A
#
# COMPACT_ATOMS: atom_id res chain seq x y z
N MET A 1 2.34 20.64 -11.60
CA MET A 1 2.77 19.24 -11.68
C MET A 1 1.64 18.40 -11.08
N LYS A 2 1.13 17.39 -11.80
CA LYS A 2 0.00 16.56 -11.31
C LYS A 2 0.54 15.55 -10.29
N PRO A 3 -0.08 15.39 -9.10
CA PRO A 3 0.33 14.36 -8.15
C PRO A 3 0.07 12.97 -8.75
N ILE A 4 0.97 12.03 -8.46
CA ILE A 4 0.84 10.63 -8.88
C ILE A 4 -0.05 9.95 -7.84
N CYS A 5 -1.16 9.37 -8.29
CA CYS A 5 -2.06 8.58 -7.46
C CYS A 5 -2.36 7.28 -8.22
N PRO A 6 -1.60 6.20 -7.96
CA PRO A 6 -1.75 4.95 -8.69
C PRO A 6 -2.90 4.08 -8.14
N VAL A 7 -3.77 4.65 -7.29
CA VAL A 7 -4.80 3.95 -6.52
C VAL A 7 -6.18 4.46 -6.96
N ASP A 8 -7.14 3.55 -7.13
CA ASP A 8 -8.51 3.88 -7.48
C ASP A 8 -9.37 4.27 -6.26
N GLU A 9 -10.63 4.66 -6.49
CA GLU A 9 -11.58 5.04 -5.45
C GLU A 9 -11.92 3.92 -4.46
N THR A 10 -11.55 2.67 -4.77
CA THR A 10 -11.75 1.50 -3.90
C THR A 10 -10.50 1.13 -3.11
N GLY A 11 -9.43 1.93 -3.20
CA GLY A 11 -8.18 1.67 -2.50
C GLY A 11 -7.33 0.57 -3.15
N LYS A 12 -7.54 0.28 -4.45
CA LYS A 12 -6.80 -0.74 -5.19
C LYS A 12 -5.85 -0.13 -6.21
N TYR A 13 -4.74 -0.79 -6.48
CA TYR A 13 -3.81 -0.31 -7.50
C TYR A 13 -4.43 -0.37 -8.91
N THR A 14 -4.17 0.67 -9.68
CA THR A 14 -4.55 0.81 -11.09
C THR A 14 -3.49 0.21 -12.02
N SER A 15 -3.74 0.24 -13.33
CA SER A 15 -2.81 -0.24 -14.37
C SER A 15 -1.46 0.51 -14.40
N GLU A 16 -1.33 1.66 -13.72
CA GLU A 16 -0.05 2.34 -13.53
C GLU A 16 0.96 1.49 -12.75
N VAL A 17 0.47 0.57 -11.90
CA VAL A 17 1.28 -0.38 -11.13
C VAL A 17 0.87 -1.81 -11.52
N ALA A 18 1.36 -2.24 -12.69
CA ALA A 18 1.02 -3.53 -13.31
C ALA A 18 1.21 -4.76 -12.39
N ASP A 19 2.18 -4.70 -11.48
CA ASP A 19 2.53 -5.81 -10.59
C ASP A 19 1.46 -6.10 -9.52
N TYR A 20 0.62 -5.12 -9.19
CA TYR A 20 -0.35 -5.19 -8.09
C TYR A 20 -1.77 -4.75 -8.48
N VAL A 21 -2.08 -4.68 -9.78
CA VAL A 21 -3.39 -4.20 -10.28
C VAL A 21 -4.54 -4.94 -9.61
N GLY A 22 -5.51 -4.17 -9.08
CA GLY A 22 -6.70 -4.71 -8.41
C GLY A 22 -6.46 -5.23 -6.99
N VAL A 23 -5.23 -5.19 -6.48
CA VAL A 23 -4.90 -5.53 -5.09
C VAL A 23 -5.11 -4.30 -4.21
N PHE A 24 -5.76 -4.50 -3.06
CA PHE A 24 -5.92 -3.44 -2.06
C PHE A 24 -4.56 -3.03 -1.50
N VAL A 25 -4.34 -1.73 -1.32
CA VAL A 25 -3.01 -1.17 -1.01
C VAL A 25 -2.32 -1.83 0.18
N LYS A 26 -3.04 -2.12 1.27
CA LYS A 26 -2.48 -2.78 2.47
C LYS A 26 -2.17 -4.25 2.27
N ASP A 27 -2.92 -4.93 1.41
CA ASP A 27 -2.67 -6.34 1.10
C ASP A 27 -1.40 -6.51 0.26
N ALA A 28 -1.04 -5.49 -0.54
CA ALA A 28 0.16 -5.49 -1.36
C ALA A 28 1.45 -5.33 -0.56
N ASP A 29 1.41 -4.78 0.66
CA ASP A 29 2.61 -4.49 1.48
C ASP A 29 3.52 -5.72 1.62
N LYS A 30 2.93 -6.90 1.88
CA LYS A 30 3.67 -8.16 2.01
C LYS A 30 4.38 -8.57 0.71
N ALA A 31 3.71 -8.38 -0.42
CA ALA A 31 4.26 -8.71 -1.73
C ALA A 31 5.37 -7.72 -2.14
N ILE A 32 5.21 -6.44 -1.81
CA ILE A 32 6.21 -5.39 -2.03
C ILE A 32 7.46 -5.67 -1.19
N MET A 33 7.31 -5.96 0.10
CA MET A 33 8.43 -6.31 0.98
C MET A 33 9.19 -7.54 0.46
N LYS A 34 8.47 -8.59 0.02
CA LYS A 34 9.09 -9.77 -0.60
C LYS A 34 9.92 -9.41 -1.83
N ARG A 35 9.38 -8.60 -2.74
CA ARG A 35 10.10 -8.13 -3.94
C ARG A 35 11.33 -7.30 -3.60
N LEU A 36 11.23 -6.41 -2.61
CA LEU A 36 12.37 -5.61 -2.15
C LEU A 36 13.48 -6.49 -1.55
N LYS A 37 13.10 -7.55 -0.84
CA LYS A 37 14.04 -8.54 -0.31
C LYS A 37 14.74 -9.32 -1.43
N GLU A 38 13.98 -9.81 -2.42
CA GLU A 38 14.50 -10.58 -3.55
C GLU A 38 15.42 -9.75 -4.45
N SER A 39 15.12 -8.47 -4.62
CA SER A 39 15.93 -7.55 -5.42
C SER A 39 17.13 -6.96 -4.67
N GLY A 40 17.31 -7.26 -3.38
CA GLY A 40 18.42 -6.75 -2.56
C GLY A 40 18.28 -5.29 -2.13
N HIS A 41 17.11 -4.68 -2.27
CA HIS A 41 16.84 -3.28 -1.90
C HIS A 41 16.27 -3.12 -0.47
N LEU A 42 15.98 -4.22 0.22
CA LEU A 42 15.48 -4.20 1.60
C LEU A 42 16.65 -4.08 2.60
N VAL A 43 16.80 -2.90 3.22
CA VAL A 43 17.86 -2.64 4.22
C VAL A 43 17.46 -3.17 5.60
N ARG A 44 16.21 -2.98 6.00
CA ARG A 44 15.68 -3.37 7.31
C ARG A 44 14.17 -3.61 7.22
N GLU A 45 13.70 -4.61 7.95
CA GLU A 45 12.28 -4.93 8.16
C GLU A 45 11.99 -4.84 9.67
N GLY A 46 10.78 -4.41 10.04
CA GLY A 46 10.35 -4.33 11.42
C GLY A 46 8.91 -3.83 11.54
N GLU A 47 8.29 -4.12 12.68
CA GLU A 47 6.94 -3.68 13.00
C GLU A 47 6.99 -2.48 13.95
N PHE A 48 6.05 -1.55 13.77
CA PHE A 48 5.90 -0.36 14.62
C PHE A 48 4.43 -0.19 14.99
N HIS A 49 4.18 0.24 16.22
CA HIS A 49 2.83 0.53 16.71
C HIS A 49 2.66 2.04 16.74
N ASP A 50 1.74 2.55 15.92
CA ASP A 50 1.41 3.97 15.82
C ASP A 50 -0.11 4.14 15.74
N ASP A 51 -0.58 5.35 16.06
CA ASP A 51 -1.98 5.72 15.91
C ASP A 51 -2.29 5.90 14.42
N TYR A 52 -3.07 4.96 13.85
CA TYR A 52 -3.49 5.01 12.45
C TYR A 52 -4.92 5.55 12.33
N PRO A 53 -5.22 6.47 11.40
CA PRO A 53 -6.57 7.02 11.25
C PRO A 53 -7.53 5.97 10.64
N PHE A 54 -8.70 5.82 11.26
CA PHE A 54 -9.79 4.96 10.79
C PHE A 54 -11.03 5.78 10.45
N CYS A 55 -11.85 5.27 9.54
CA CYS A 55 -13.14 5.83 9.21
C CYS A 55 -14.06 5.73 10.43
N TRP A 56 -14.62 6.87 10.85
CA TRP A 56 -15.46 6.98 12.05
C TRP A 56 -16.75 6.15 12.02
N GLN A 57 -17.21 5.71 10.83
CA GLN A 57 -18.46 4.95 10.67
C GLN A 57 -18.22 3.47 10.40
N SER A 58 -17.23 3.15 9.55
CA SER A 58 -17.01 1.79 9.04
C SER A 58 -15.81 1.09 9.67
N ASP A 59 -15.05 1.77 10.53
CA ASP A 59 -13.80 1.29 11.13
C ASP A 59 -12.77 0.82 10.08
N THR A 60 -12.89 1.28 8.84
CA THR A 60 -11.95 0.97 7.76
C THR A 60 -10.75 1.91 7.80
N PRO A 61 -9.52 1.43 7.57
CA PRO A 61 -8.32 2.26 7.60
C PRO A 61 -8.38 3.36 6.52
N LEU A 62 -8.09 4.60 6.91
CA LEU A 62 -8.02 5.73 5.97
C LEU A 62 -6.68 5.76 5.22
N ILE A 63 -6.71 6.29 4.02
CA ILE A 63 -5.58 6.39 3.09
C ILE A 63 -5.72 7.71 2.32
N TYR A 64 -4.59 8.39 2.08
CA TYR A 64 -4.51 9.72 1.45
C TYR A 64 -3.73 9.66 0.15
#